data_AF-A0A953UBP9-F1
#
_entry.id   AF-A0A953UBP9-F1
#
_cell.length_a   1.000
_cell.length_b   1.000
_cell.length_c   1.000
_cell.angle_alpha   90.00
_cell.angle_beta   90.00
_cell.angle_gamma   90.00
#
_symmetry.space_group_name_H-M   'P 1'
#
loop_
_entity.id
_entity.type
_entity.pdbx_description
1 polymer ?
#
loop_
_entity_poly.entity_id
_entity_poly.type
_entity_poly.pdbx_seq_one_letter_code
_entity_poly.pdbx_strand_id
1 'polypeptide(L)'
;MNLITIEQCQHKEPRQGSALSRPAPYFLFRRACYLLQTFGPAHTWRKLLGAMGGNGNGRAPQVDYAEEVLNLQPGDLVEVKSEAEIRATLDERGALRGLKLVDDMRRFCGRRVKVHKRMERMFLEESKQYRRLKNTVLLEGSMCEGIGIGCDRSCFFFWREAWLRRVE
;
A
#
# COMPACT_ATOMS: atom_id res chain seq x y z
N MET A 1 23.24 9.12 -23.62
CA MET A 1 22.21 9.79 -22.81
C MET A 1 20.97 8.92 -22.83
N ASN A 2 20.85 7.99 -21.88
CA ASN A 2 19.79 6.99 -21.88
C ASN A 2 18.53 7.57 -21.25
N LEU A 3 17.56 7.86 -22.12
CA LEU A 3 16.17 8.12 -21.78
C LEU A 3 15.67 6.95 -20.93
N ILE A 4 15.43 7.22 -19.66
CA ILE A 4 14.80 6.29 -18.74
C ILE A 4 13.36 6.13 -19.23
N THR A 5 13.08 5.00 -19.86
CA THR A 5 11.77 4.64 -20.39
C THR A 5 10.72 4.70 -19.28
N ILE A 6 9.60 5.34 -19.59
CA ILE A 6 8.37 5.46 -18.78
C ILE A 6 7.75 4.08 -18.44
N GLU A 7 8.34 2.98 -18.92
CA GLU A 7 7.94 1.59 -18.64
C GLU A 7 8.06 1.16 -17.17
N GLN A 8 8.65 1.96 -16.28
CA GLN A 8 8.73 1.63 -14.85
C GLN A 8 7.56 2.16 -14.00
N CYS A 9 6.63 2.93 -14.60
CA CYS A 9 5.34 3.23 -13.95
C CYS A 9 4.54 1.94 -13.76
N GLN A 10 3.80 1.84 -12.65
CA GLN A 10 3.11 0.61 -12.22
C GLN A 10 2.06 0.05 -13.21
N HIS A 11 1.86 0.69 -14.36
CA HIS A 11 0.93 0.26 -15.41
C HIS A 11 1.55 0.36 -16.80
N LYS A 12 1.47 -0.76 -17.54
CA LYS A 12 1.57 -0.80 -19.00
C LYS A 12 0.22 -0.55 -19.69
N GLU A 13 -0.89 -0.85 -19.00
CA GLU A 13 -2.26 -0.58 -19.46
C GLU A 13 -3.17 -0.27 -18.26
N PRO A 14 -4.02 0.78 -18.31
CA PRO A 14 -5.02 1.04 -17.28
C PRO A 14 -6.21 0.09 -17.49
N ARG A 15 -6.25 -1.06 -16.80
CA ARG A 15 -7.43 -1.93 -16.81
C ARG A 15 -7.81 -2.47 -15.43
N GLN A 16 -9.10 -2.24 -15.14
CA GLN A 16 -9.96 -2.77 -14.07
C GLN A 16 -9.52 -2.46 -12.64
N GLY A 17 -9.92 -1.29 -12.15
CA GLY A 17 -9.78 -0.92 -10.74
C GLY A 17 -9.70 0.57 -10.48
N SER A 18 -9.27 1.38 -11.47
CA SER A 18 -9.21 2.84 -11.37
C SER A 18 -10.62 3.46 -11.27
N ALA A 19 -10.76 4.59 -10.58
CA ALA A 19 -12.02 5.34 -10.51
C ALA A 19 -12.62 5.68 -11.89
N LEU A 20 -11.81 5.66 -12.96
CA LEU A 20 -12.29 5.73 -14.35
C LEU A 20 -13.29 4.62 -14.72
N SER A 21 -13.39 3.54 -13.92
CA SER A 21 -14.31 2.43 -14.12
C SER A 21 -15.49 2.37 -13.14
N ARG A 22 -15.58 3.28 -12.15
CA ARG A 22 -16.68 3.31 -11.17
C ARG A 22 -17.39 4.67 -11.19
N PRO A 23 -18.74 4.72 -11.24
CA PRO A 23 -19.45 6.00 -11.23
C PRO A 23 -19.14 6.78 -9.94
N ALA A 24 -18.63 8.00 -10.09
CA ALA A 24 -18.26 8.92 -9.01
C ALA A 24 -19.25 8.98 -7.81
N PRO A 25 -20.59 9.02 -7.99
CA PRO A 25 -21.52 9.06 -6.86
C PRO A 25 -21.43 7.84 -5.94
N TYR A 26 -21.14 6.65 -6.47
CA TYR A 26 -21.01 5.43 -5.67
C TYR A 26 -19.76 5.47 -4.77
N PHE A 27 -18.64 5.97 -5.30
CA PHE A 27 -17.39 6.12 -4.53
C PHE A 27 -17.55 7.11 -3.38
N LEU A 28 -18.19 8.26 -3.65
CA LEU A 28 -18.44 9.30 -2.65
C LEU A 28 -19.37 8.78 -1.54
N PHE A 29 -20.44 8.07 -1.90
CA PHE A 29 -21.37 7.47 -0.95
C PHE A 29 -20.66 6.46 -0.04
N ARG A 30 -19.91 5.50 -0.61
CA ARG A 30 -19.23 4.46 0.15
C ARG A 30 -18.14 5.04 1.09
N ARG A 31 -17.43 6.09 0.64
CA ARG A 31 -16.44 6.82 1.46
C ARG A 31 -17.11 7.57 2.62
N ALA A 32 -18.26 8.20 2.40
CA ALA A 32 -19.01 8.87 3.47
C ALA A 32 -19.52 7.86 4.52
N CYS A 33 -20.08 6.73 4.09
CA CYS A 33 -20.52 5.66 5.00
C CYS A 33 -19.36 5.13 5.86
N TYR A 34 -18.20 4.87 5.27
CA TYR A 34 -17.02 4.40 6.01
C TYR A 34 -16.54 5.41 7.06
N LEU A 35 -16.44 6.69 6.70
CA LEU A 35 -16.00 7.75 7.63
C LEU A 35 -16.97 7.90 8.81
N LEU A 36 -18.28 7.84 8.53
CA LEU A 36 -19.32 7.89 9.55
C LEU A 36 -19.27 6.68 10.49
N GLN A 37 -19.11 5.48 9.94
CA GLN A 37 -19.06 4.23 10.71
C GLN A 37 -17.80 4.11 11.57
N THR A 38 -16.66 4.61 11.09
CA THR A 38 -15.37 4.39 11.74
C THR A 38 -15.00 5.50 12.74
N PHE A 39 -15.38 6.76 12.46
CA PHE A 39 -14.89 7.92 13.22
C PHE A 39 -16.01 8.88 13.69
N GLY A 40 -17.27 8.58 13.37
CA GLY A 40 -18.41 9.42 13.73
C GLY A 40 -18.55 10.73 12.92
N PRO A 41 -19.64 11.48 13.16
CA PRO A 41 -19.99 12.66 12.35
C PRO A 41 -19.01 13.82 12.51
N ALA A 42 -18.47 14.06 13.71
CA ALA A 42 -17.59 15.20 13.99
C ALA A 42 -16.24 15.15 13.25
N HIS A 43 -15.66 13.95 13.07
CA HIS A 43 -14.43 13.76 12.30
C HIS A 43 -14.68 13.82 10.79
N THR A 44 -15.83 13.29 10.34
CA THR A 44 -16.25 13.31 8.93
C THR A 44 -16.38 14.75 8.42
N TRP A 45 -16.99 15.65 9.20
CA TRP A 45 -17.11 17.07 8.88
C TRP A 45 -15.75 17.80 8.84
N ARG A 46 -14.84 17.47 9.77
CA ARG A 46 -13.49 18.04 9.81
C ARG A 46 -12.64 17.64 8.60
N LYS A 47 -12.79 16.40 8.12
CA LYS A 47 -12.04 15.88 6.95
C LYS A 47 -12.62 16.38 5.61
N LEU A 48 -13.92 16.66 5.55
CA LEU A 48 -14.56 17.31 4.39
C LEU A 48 -14.14 18.78 4.26
N LEU A 49 -13.92 19.48 5.39
CA LEU A 49 -13.49 20.88 5.41
C LEU A 49 -11.96 21.08 5.38
N GLY A 50 -11.19 20.10 5.86
CA GLY A 50 -9.74 20.20 6.06
C GLY A 50 -8.92 19.42 5.04
N ALA A 51 -8.95 19.82 3.77
CA ALA A 51 -8.02 19.35 2.76
C ALA A 51 -6.74 20.21 2.73
N MET A 52 -6.03 20.35 3.86
CA MET A 52 -4.65 20.87 3.87
C MET A 52 -3.86 20.28 5.05
N GLY A 53 -2.68 19.73 4.75
CA GLY A 53 -1.60 19.59 5.73
C GLY A 53 -1.23 18.17 6.15
N GLY A 54 -0.60 17.40 5.25
CA GLY A 54 0.17 16.21 5.63
C GLY A 54 1.67 16.45 5.43
N ASN A 55 2.34 17.08 6.41
CA ASN A 55 3.81 17.24 6.37
C ASN A 55 4.49 15.99 6.92
N GLY A 56 4.82 15.05 6.05
CA GLY A 56 5.48 13.79 6.39
C GLY A 56 7.00 13.89 6.45
N ASN A 57 7.57 14.84 7.20
CA ASN A 57 9.01 14.89 7.41
C ASN A 57 9.40 14.09 8.67
N GLY A 58 9.34 12.77 8.56
CA GLY A 58 9.81 11.86 9.61
C GLY A 58 10.78 10.86 9.01
N ARG A 59 12.08 11.07 9.25
CA ARG A 59 13.10 10.04 8.97
C ARG A 59 12.89 8.94 10.01
N ALA A 60 12.24 7.84 9.61
CA ALA A 60 12.01 6.70 10.49
C ALA A 60 13.37 6.14 10.98
N PRO A 61 13.50 5.76 12.26
CA PRO A 61 14.70 5.11 12.78
C PRO A 61 15.01 3.86 11.95
N GLN A 62 16.27 3.71 11.54
CA GLN A 62 16.75 2.49 10.86
C GLN A 62 17.01 1.45 11.96
N VAL A 63 15.98 0.68 12.31
CA VAL A 63 16.16 -0.50 13.17
C VAL A 63 16.54 -1.67 12.27
N ASP A 64 17.64 -2.34 12.59
CA ASP A 64 18.17 -3.47 11.83
C ASP A 64 17.37 -4.75 12.17
N TYR A 65 16.26 -4.92 11.47
CA TYR A 65 15.50 -6.17 11.52
C TYR A 65 16.24 -7.18 10.64
N ALA A 66 17.08 -7.99 11.28
CA ALA A 66 17.72 -9.14 10.67
C ALA A 66 16.66 -10.05 10.02
N GLU A 67 16.61 -9.94 8.70
CA GLU A 67 16.31 -10.97 7.71
C GLU A 67 15.11 -11.90 7.93
N GLU A 68 14.03 -11.61 7.21
CA GLU A 68 13.49 -12.62 6.30
C GLU A 68 13.63 -12.07 4.87
N VAL A 69 14.83 -12.24 4.31
CA VAL A 69 15.07 -12.05 2.87
C VAL A 69 14.61 -13.34 2.20
N LEU A 70 13.31 -13.45 1.94
CA LEU A 70 12.74 -14.57 1.19
C LEU A 70 13.18 -14.55 -0.29
N ASN A 71 13.79 -13.45 -0.72
CA ASN A 71 14.27 -13.21 -2.06
C ASN A 71 13.20 -13.53 -3.11
N LEU A 72 11.96 -13.16 -2.81
CA LEU A 72 10.80 -13.48 -3.63
C LEU A 72 10.97 -12.95 -5.05
N GLN A 73 10.64 -13.80 -6.01
CA GLN A 73 10.65 -13.52 -7.44
C GLN A 73 9.22 -13.41 -7.97
N PRO A 74 8.99 -12.63 -9.04
CA PRO A 74 7.72 -12.65 -9.76
C PRO A 74 7.32 -14.09 -10.12
N GLY A 75 6.07 -14.45 -9.82
CA GLY A 75 5.53 -15.80 -10.01
C GLY A 75 5.54 -16.69 -8.75
N ASP A 76 6.37 -16.38 -7.75
CA ASP A 76 6.41 -17.15 -6.49
C ASP A 76 5.04 -17.12 -5.79
N LEU A 77 4.59 -18.28 -5.30
CA LEU A 77 3.40 -18.38 -4.47
C LEU A 77 3.75 -18.05 -3.02
N VAL A 78 3.00 -17.13 -2.42
CA VAL A 78 3.21 -16.71 -1.04
C VAL A 78 1.90 -16.65 -0.27
N GLU A 79 1.98 -16.87 1.03
CA GLU A 79 0.90 -16.66 1.97
C GLU A 79 1.18 -15.41 2.76
N VAL A 80 0.19 -14.51 2.83
CA VAL A 80 0.29 -13.33 3.68
C VAL A 80 0.11 -13.77 5.13
N LYS A 81 1.04 -13.38 6.02
CA LYS A 81 0.95 -13.66 7.46
C LYS A 81 -0.37 -13.13 8.04
N SER A 82 -0.79 -13.71 9.16
CA SER A 82 -2.01 -13.27 9.83
C SER A 82 -1.89 -11.83 10.33
N GLU A 83 -3.03 -11.16 10.57
CA GLU A 83 -3.02 -9.78 11.04
C GLU A 83 -2.24 -9.62 12.37
N ALA A 84 -2.38 -10.58 13.28
CA ALA A 84 -1.68 -10.57 14.57
C ALA A 84 -0.15 -10.62 14.39
N GLU A 85 0.32 -11.48 13.50
CA GLU A 85 1.74 -11.64 13.20
C GLU A 85 2.32 -10.40 12.52
N ILE A 86 1.60 -9.82 11.56
CA ILE A 86 2.02 -8.59 10.91
C ILE A 86 2.05 -7.45 11.91
N ARG A 87 1.02 -7.30 12.75
CA ARG A 87 0.96 -6.26 13.79
C ARG A 87 2.12 -6.35 14.78
N ALA A 88 2.55 -7.56 15.14
CA ALA A 88 3.71 -7.76 16.00
C ALA A 88 5.01 -7.20 15.39
N THR A 89 5.09 -7.06 14.07
CA THR A 89 6.24 -6.45 13.37
C THR A 89 6.16 -4.93 13.22
N LEU A 90 5.04 -4.30 13.58
CA LEU A 90 4.83 -2.86 13.38
C LEU A 90 5.40 -2.06 14.55
N ASP A 91 5.91 -0.86 14.25
CA ASP A 91 6.28 0.14 15.25
C ASP A 91 5.04 0.80 15.89
N GLU A 92 5.26 1.66 16.88
CA GLU A 92 4.21 2.44 17.56
C GLU A 92 3.33 3.27 16.62
N ARG A 93 3.81 3.54 15.38
CA ARG A 93 3.10 4.29 14.35
C ARG A 93 2.36 3.38 13.36
N GLY A 94 2.34 2.07 13.61
CA GLY A 94 1.73 1.06 12.75
C GLY A 94 2.51 0.84 11.45
N ALA A 95 3.82 1.10 11.43
CA ALA A 95 4.65 0.98 10.25
C ALA A 95 5.80 -0.01 10.45
N LEU A 96 6.17 -0.72 9.37
CA LEU A 96 7.44 -1.43 9.29
C LEU A 96 8.35 -0.70 8.30
N ARG A 97 9.43 -0.11 8.82
CA ARG A 97 10.42 0.64 8.04
C ARG A 97 9.77 1.74 7.19
N GLY A 98 8.86 2.50 7.80
CA GLY A 98 8.11 3.57 7.17
C GLY A 98 6.96 3.13 6.25
N LEU A 99 6.73 1.83 6.08
CA LEU A 99 5.57 1.33 5.34
C LEU A 99 4.45 0.95 6.31
N LYS A 100 3.32 1.66 6.23
CA LYS A 100 2.15 1.43 7.08
C LYS A 100 1.34 0.24 6.60
N LEU A 101 0.83 -0.54 7.55
CA LEU A 101 -0.24 -1.49 7.27
C LEU A 101 -1.57 -0.72 7.26
N VAL A 102 -2.16 -0.53 6.08
CA VAL A 102 -3.47 0.13 5.96
C VAL A 102 -4.60 -0.89 6.11
N ASP A 103 -5.78 -0.46 6.56
CA ASP A 103 -6.90 -1.37 6.87
C ASP A 103 -7.33 -2.21 5.66
N ASP A 104 -7.33 -1.61 4.46
CA ASP A 104 -7.63 -2.31 3.21
C ASP A 104 -6.64 -3.45 2.90
N MET A 105 -5.44 -3.48 3.50
CA MET A 105 -4.51 -4.60 3.34
C MET A 105 -4.92 -5.82 4.15
N ARG A 106 -5.66 -5.64 5.26
CA ARG A 106 -6.02 -6.73 6.19
C ARG A 106 -6.85 -7.82 5.54
N ARG A 107 -7.64 -7.48 4.52
CA ARG A 107 -8.41 -8.46 3.70
C ARG A 107 -7.54 -9.47 2.94
N PHE A 108 -6.24 -9.23 2.86
CA PHE A 108 -5.29 -10.16 2.24
C PHE A 108 -4.57 -11.04 3.27
N CYS A 109 -4.67 -10.76 4.57
CA CYS A 109 -4.07 -11.60 5.61
C CYS A 109 -4.60 -13.03 5.55
N GLY A 110 -3.70 -14.01 5.66
CA GLY A 110 -4.01 -15.44 5.56
C GLY A 110 -4.35 -15.93 4.14
N ARG A 111 -4.29 -15.08 3.12
CA ARG A 111 -4.54 -15.50 1.73
C ARG A 111 -3.25 -15.89 1.03
N ARG A 112 -3.36 -16.90 0.16
CA ARG A 112 -2.31 -17.27 -0.78
C ARG A 112 -2.45 -16.49 -2.07
N VAL A 113 -1.38 -15.82 -2.46
CA VAL A 113 -1.34 -14.91 -3.61
C VAL A 113 0.02 -15.04 -4.29
N LYS A 114 0.08 -14.86 -5.61
CA LYS A 114 1.34 -14.84 -6.33
C LYS A 114 2.01 -13.48 -6.26
N VAL A 115 3.33 -13.49 -6.28
CA VAL A 115 4.14 -12.29 -6.40
C VAL A 115 4.02 -11.76 -7.82
N HIS A 116 3.49 -10.55 -7.97
CA HIS A 116 3.36 -9.90 -9.27
C HIS A 116 4.69 -9.28 -9.72
N LYS A 117 5.33 -8.51 -8.84
CA LYS A 117 6.55 -7.76 -9.17
C LYS A 117 7.36 -7.45 -7.92
N ARG A 118 8.69 -7.53 -8.03
CA ARG A 118 9.61 -7.04 -7.01
C ARG A 118 9.85 -5.54 -7.18
N MET A 119 9.82 -4.79 -6.07
CA MET A 119 10.00 -3.34 -6.05
C MET A 119 11.29 -2.95 -5.33
N GLU A 120 12.20 -2.35 -6.08
CA GLU A 120 13.48 -1.85 -5.55
C GLU A 120 13.53 -0.33 -5.40
N ARG A 121 12.74 0.39 -6.22
CA ARG A 121 12.73 1.85 -6.25
C ARG A 121 11.30 2.35 -6.44
N MET A 122 10.96 3.42 -5.74
CA MET A 122 9.71 4.17 -5.92
C MET A 122 10.04 5.64 -6.16
N PHE A 123 9.29 6.28 -7.05
CA PHE A 123 9.35 7.73 -7.24
C PHE A 123 8.35 8.39 -6.30
N LEU A 124 8.79 9.37 -5.51
CA LEU A 124 7.91 10.16 -4.67
C LEU A 124 7.61 11.47 -5.39
N GLU A 125 6.34 11.67 -5.70
CA GLU A 125 5.86 12.83 -6.44
C GLU A 125 6.07 14.13 -5.67
N GLU A 126 5.85 14.11 -4.34
CA GLU A 126 5.94 15.29 -3.48
C GLU A 126 7.37 15.81 -3.38
N SER A 127 8.34 14.89 -3.27
CA SER A 127 9.76 15.23 -3.14
C SER A 127 10.51 15.21 -4.46
N LYS A 128 9.88 14.75 -5.54
CA LYS A 128 10.48 14.49 -6.86
C LYS A 128 11.75 13.64 -6.80
N GLN A 129 11.83 12.72 -5.84
CA GLN A 129 13.01 11.89 -5.57
C GLN A 129 12.66 10.40 -5.67
N TYR A 130 13.65 9.61 -6.07
CA TYR A 130 13.58 8.16 -5.96
C TYR A 130 13.98 7.71 -4.57
N ARG A 131 13.16 6.85 -3.95
CA ARG A 131 13.48 6.13 -2.72
C ARG A 131 13.73 4.67 -3.02
N ARG A 132 14.79 4.13 -2.42
CA ARG A 132 15.09 2.69 -2.49
C ARG A 132 14.22 1.95 -1.48
N LEU A 133 13.50 0.95 -1.97
CA LEU A 133 12.76 -0.01 -1.17
C LEU A 133 13.63 -1.27 -1.03
N LYS A 134 13.70 -1.83 0.18
CA LYS A 134 14.34 -3.14 0.40
C LYS A 134 13.27 -4.18 0.69
N ASN A 135 13.44 -5.38 0.15
CA ASN A 135 12.63 -6.58 0.41
C ASN A 135 11.13 -6.28 0.31
N THR A 136 10.73 -5.74 -0.83
CA THR A 136 9.36 -5.27 -1.05
C THR A 136 8.85 -5.80 -2.37
N VAL A 137 7.64 -6.34 -2.34
CA VAL A 137 6.98 -6.93 -3.49
C VAL A 137 5.57 -6.38 -3.65
N LEU A 138 5.03 -6.50 -4.84
CA LEU A 138 3.62 -6.31 -5.16
C LEU A 138 3.01 -7.70 -5.35
N LEU A 139 1.82 -7.91 -4.80
CA LEU A 139 1.08 -9.16 -4.93
C LEU A 139 -0.03 -9.00 -5.98
N GLU A 140 -0.33 -10.08 -6.69
CA GLU A 140 -1.39 -10.10 -7.70
C GLU A 140 -2.76 -9.76 -7.08
N GLY A 141 -3.48 -8.83 -7.71
CA GLY A 141 -4.80 -8.39 -7.22
C GLY A 141 -4.77 -7.61 -5.90
N SER A 142 -3.60 -7.37 -5.30
CA SER A 142 -3.46 -6.61 -4.06
C SER A 142 -3.43 -5.11 -4.34
N MET A 143 -4.60 -4.58 -4.68
CA MET A 143 -4.79 -3.18 -5.05
C MET A 143 -5.61 -2.43 -4.00
N CYS A 144 -5.36 -1.14 -3.88
CA CYS A 144 -6.11 -0.22 -3.03
C CYS A 144 -7.46 0.12 -3.69
N GLU A 145 -8.55 0.02 -2.92
CA GLU A 145 -9.87 0.44 -3.38
C GLU A 145 -10.11 1.95 -3.20
N GLY A 146 -9.21 2.62 -2.48
CA GLY A 146 -9.27 4.07 -2.33
C GLY A 146 -10.25 4.57 -1.26
N ILE A 147 -10.93 3.67 -0.54
CA ILE A 147 -12.04 4.04 0.33
C ILE A 147 -11.55 4.57 1.67
N GLY A 148 -10.65 3.86 2.34
CA GLY A 148 -10.15 4.26 3.67
C GLY A 148 -9.27 5.51 3.65
N ILE A 149 -8.41 5.61 2.64
CA ILE A 149 -7.44 6.72 2.49
C ILE A 149 -7.91 7.81 1.53
N GLY A 150 -9.00 7.60 0.80
CA GLY A 150 -9.51 8.57 -0.15
C GLY A 150 -8.67 8.74 -1.42
N CYS A 151 -8.02 7.66 -1.86
CA CYS A 151 -7.14 7.61 -3.02
C CYS A 151 -7.92 7.22 -4.28
N ASP A 152 -7.72 7.91 -5.40
CA ASP A 152 -8.38 7.66 -6.69
C ASP A 152 -7.51 6.87 -7.69
N ARG A 153 -6.26 6.58 -7.31
CA ARG A 153 -5.21 6.05 -8.20
C ARG A 153 -5.17 4.52 -8.29
N SER A 154 -5.98 3.81 -7.51
CA SER A 154 -6.06 2.34 -7.44
C SER A 154 -4.70 1.64 -7.49
N CYS A 155 -3.78 2.11 -6.65
CA CYS A 155 -2.41 1.62 -6.63
C CYS A 155 -2.30 0.22 -6.01
N PHE A 156 -1.26 -0.53 -6.39
CA PHE A 156 -0.89 -1.75 -5.67
C PHE A 156 -0.46 -1.44 -4.23
N PHE A 157 -0.79 -2.35 -3.32
CA PHE A 157 -0.20 -2.37 -2.00
C PHE A 157 1.24 -2.86 -2.07
N PHE A 158 2.10 -2.19 -1.32
CA PHE A 158 3.46 -2.64 -1.09
C PHE A 158 3.46 -3.65 0.06
N TRP A 159 4.10 -4.79 -0.14
CA TRP A 159 4.25 -5.82 0.87
C TRP A 159 5.72 -6.00 1.21
N ARG A 160 6.07 -5.93 2.50
CA ARG A 160 7.40 -6.33 2.97
C ARG A 160 7.47 -7.85 2.96
N GLU A 161 8.61 -8.40 2.57
CA GLU A 161 8.84 -9.86 2.62
C GLU A 161 8.65 -10.43 4.02
N ALA A 162 8.95 -9.65 5.07
CA ALA A 162 8.71 -10.03 6.47
C ALA A 162 7.23 -10.31 6.82
N TRP A 163 6.28 -9.84 5.99
CA TRP A 163 4.84 -10.07 6.16
C TRP A 163 4.34 -11.27 5.36
N LEU A 164 5.22 -11.95 4.63
CA LEU A 164 4.88 -13.01 3.71
C LEU A 164 5.57 -14.31 4.17
N ARG A 165 5.01 -15.44 3.73
CA ARG A 165 5.62 -16.76 3.83
C ARG A 165 5.65 -17.36 2.44
N ARG A 166 6.78 -17.94 2.04
CA ARG A 166 6.85 -18.71 0.80
C ARG A 166 6.03 -20.00 0.99
N VAL A 167 5.20 -20.31 0.02
CA VAL A 167 4.43 -21.57 -0.04
C VAL A 167 4.99 -22.36 -1.21
N GLU A 168 5.29 -23.64 -0.97
CA GLU A 168 5.73 -24.58 -2.01
C GLU A 168 4.58 -24.97 -2.95
#